data_AF-X1LJP0-F1
#
_entry.id   AF-X1LJP0-F1
#
_cell.length_a   1.000
_cell.length_b   1.000
_cell.length_c   1.000
_cell.angle_alpha   90.00
_cell.angle_beta   90.00
_cell.angle_gamma   90.00
#
_symmetry.space_group_name_H-M   'P 1'
#
loop_
_entity.id
_entity.type
_entity.pdbx_description
1 polymer ?
#
loop_
_entity_poly.entity_id
_entity_poly.type
_entity_poly.pdbx_seq_one_letter_code
_entity_poly.pdbx_strand_id
1 'polypeptide(L)'
;PKSKDLRCLDILQGIKARTTDPASLLPYQRKLLVPFLMAEGQSTAEIAHLLKVSDRTIERDKQAIREGNAISQDSELANIIAGRLVDEAQICIQRIRKFERDNNCPPAAKIEGEKGCFHIVNSLAERLQSMGYLPIAAKKLEADLTHHMENTLSLDEIESEAQRLQNIKTSLPVKKTKKVKSKTVKQKGK
;
A
#
# COMPACT_ATOMS: atom_id res chain seq x y z
N PRO A 1 -18.21 18.78 36.87
CA PRO A 1 -19.23 18.18 35.97
C PRO A 1 -18.56 17.46 34.79
N LYS A 2 -18.60 16.12 34.77
CA LYS A 2 -18.04 15.31 33.69
C LYS A 2 -18.68 15.73 32.37
N SER A 3 -17.87 16.13 31.38
CA SER A 3 -18.35 16.53 30.06
C SER A 3 -19.18 15.39 29.50
N LYS A 4 -20.48 15.64 29.28
CA LYS A 4 -21.37 14.69 28.64
C LYS A 4 -20.82 14.49 27.22
N ASP A 5 -20.29 13.31 26.90
CA ASP A 5 -19.85 12.97 25.56
C ASP A 5 -21.06 12.99 24.64
N LEU A 6 -21.26 14.12 23.96
CA LEU A 6 -22.37 14.35 23.06
C LEU A 6 -22.16 13.51 21.79
N ARG A 7 -23.15 12.69 21.44
CA ARG A 7 -23.12 11.87 20.22
C ARG A 7 -23.42 12.74 19.00
N CYS A 8 -22.90 12.35 17.84
CA CYS A 8 -23.08 13.05 16.57
C CYS A 8 -24.54 13.46 16.29
N LEU A 9 -25.49 12.52 16.44
CA LEU A 9 -26.92 12.76 16.19
C LEU A 9 -27.54 13.74 17.19
N ASP A 10 -27.11 13.70 18.46
CA ASP A 10 -27.62 14.61 19.50
C ASP A 10 -27.24 16.07 19.16
N ILE A 11 -26.01 16.28 18.67
CA ILE A 11 -25.52 17.61 18.25
C ILE A 11 -26.27 18.08 16.99
N LEU A 12 -26.42 17.20 15.99
CA LEU A 12 -27.13 17.54 14.75
C LEU A 12 -28.60 17.89 15.01
N GLN A 13 -29.26 17.15 15.90
CA GLN A 13 -30.64 17.45 16.31
C GLN A 13 -30.71 18.79 17.04
N GLY A 14 -29.74 19.10 17.92
CA GLY A 14 -29.67 20.38 18.60
C GLY A 14 -29.49 21.57 17.64
N ILE A 15 -28.71 21.40 16.58
CA ILE A 15 -28.56 22.40 15.51
C ILE A 15 -29.89 22.60 14.76
N LYS A 16 -30.54 21.50 14.35
CA LYS A 16 -31.84 21.56 13.64
C LYS A 16 -32.94 22.18 14.51
N ALA A 17 -32.97 21.87 15.80
CA ALA A 17 -33.90 22.41 16.78
C ALA A 17 -33.56 23.84 17.23
N ARG A 18 -32.47 24.45 16.73
CA ARG A 18 -31.96 25.77 17.12
C ARG A 18 -31.62 25.90 18.61
N THR A 19 -31.41 24.78 19.31
CA THR A 19 -30.99 24.76 20.72
C THR A 19 -29.48 24.81 20.87
N THR A 20 -28.74 24.46 19.82
CA THR A 20 -27.28 24.53 19.75
C THR A 20 -26.88 25.44 18.60
N ASP A 21 -26.06 26.46 18.87
CA ASP A 21 -25.52 27.32 17.82
C ASP A 21 -24.31 26.64 17.13
N PRO A 22 -24.34 26.41 15.81
CA PRO A 22 -23.24 25.73 15.12
C PRO A 22 -21.88 26.44 15.23
N ALA A 23 -21.89 27.77 15.33
CA ALA A 23 -20.66 28.55 15.49
C ALA A 23 -19.99 28.35 16.85
N SER A 24 -20.75 27.89 17.85
CA SER A 24 -20.24 27.63 19.21
C SER A 24 -19.62 26.23 19.37
N LEU A 25 -19.63 25.40 18.32
CA LEU A 25 -19.12 24.03 18.38
C LEU A 25 -17.60 23.98 18.55
N LEU A 26 -17.15 23.17 19.51
CA LEU A 26 -15.74 22.89 19.71
C LEU A 26 -15.19 22.03 18.55
N PRO A 27 -13.89 22.11 18.25
CA PRO A 27 -13.30 21.38 17.12
C PRO A 27 -13.57 19.86 17.14
N TYR A 28 -13.55 19.22 18.32
CA TYR A 28 -13.83 17.78 18.41
C TYR A 28 -15.29 17.44 18.08
N GLN A 29 -16.24 18.26 18.53
CA GLN A 29 -17.68 18.10 18.23
C GLN A 29 -17.94 18.28 16.74
N ARG A 30 -17.31 19.29 16.14
CA ARG A 30 -17.41 19.54 14.70
C ARG A 30 -16.84 18.38 13.89
N LYS A 31 -15.69 17.84 14.29
CA LYS A 31 -15.06 16.67 13.66
C LYS A 31 -15.90 15.38 13.77
N LEU A 32 -16.84 15.28 14.72
CA LEU A 32 -17.81 14.18 14.75
C LEU A 32 -18.88 14.31 13.66
N LEU A 33 -19.30 15.54 13.35
CA LEU A 33 -20.35 15.82 12.35
C LEU A 33 -19.82 15.75 10.92
N VAL A 34 -18.58 16.19 10.67
CA VAL A 34 -18.01 16.28 9.31
C VAL A 34 -18.04 14.93 8.55
N PRO A 35 -17.56 13.79 9.10
CA PRO A 35 -17.63 12.50 8.41
C PRO A 35 -19.07 12.06 8.12
N PHE A 36 -19.98 12.32 9.06
CA PHE A 36 -21.39 11.96 8.92
C PHE A 36 -22.05 12.74 7.77
N LEU A 37 -21.88 14.06 7.73
CA LEU A 37 -22.44 14.91 6.67
C LEU A 37 -21.82 14.61 5.30
N MET A 38 -20.53 14.26 5.26
CA MET A 38 -19.87 13.78 4.04
C MET A 38 -20.48 12.46 3.54
N ALA A 39 -20.79 11.53 4.45
CA ALA A 39 -21.42 10.26 4.10
C ALA A 39 -22.86 10.45 3.59
N GLU A 40 -23.56 11.51 4.03
CA GLU A 40 -24.85 11.93 3.47
C GLU A 40 -24.73 12.63 2.09
N GLY A 41 -23.49 12.83 1.59
CA GLY A 41 -23.23 13.42 0.27
C GLY A 41 -23.16 14.94 0.24
N GLN A 42 -23.10 15.61 1.40
CA GLN A 42 -22.98 17.07 1.46
C GLN A 42 -21.59 17.54 1.00
N SER A 43 -21.57 18.61 0.22
CA SER A 43 -20.36 19.30 -0.23
C SER A 43 -19.68 20.07 0.90
N THR A 44 -18.39 20.39 0.75
CA THR A 44 -17.64 21.20 1.72
C THR A 44 -18.33 22.53 2.04
N ALA A 45 -18.90 23.19 1.03
CA ALA A 45 -19.59 24.47 1.19
C ALA A 45 -20.91 24.34 1.96
N GLU A 46 -21.70 23.29 1.70
CA GLU A 46 -22.94 23.02 2.44
C GLU A 46 -22.64 22.71 3.91
N ILE A 47 -21.62 21.91 4.17
CA ILE A 47 -21.15 21.59 5.52
C ILE A 47 -20.67 22.86 6.23
N ALA A 48 -19.87 23.69 5.55
CA ALA A 48 -19.37 24.95 6.08
C ALA A 48 -20.51 25.91 6.44
N HIS A 49 -21.51 26.03 5.56
CA HIS A 49 -22.70 26.84 5.79
C HIS A 49 -23.53 26.31 6.99
N LEU A 50 -23.80 25.01 7.03
CA LEU A 50 -24.55 24.38 8.12
C LEU A 50 -23.85 24.55 9.47
N LEU A 51 -22.52 24.41 9.49
CA LEU A 51 -21.71 24.48 10.69
C LEU A 51 -21.25 25.92 11.02
N LYS A 52 -21.65 26.92 10.22
CA LYS A 52 -21.26 28.34 10.35
C LYS A 52 -19.74 28.54 10.47
N VAL A 53 -18.97 27.83 9.67
CA VAL A 53 -17.50 27.97 9.58
C VAL A 53 -17.06 28.18 8.15
N SER A 54 -15.80 28.58 7.95
CA SER A 54 -15.24 28.69 6.60
C SER A 54 -14.95 27.33 5.97
N ASP A 55 -15.02 27.24 4.64
CA ASP A 55 -14.61 26.06 3.86
C ASP A 55 -13.21 25.57 4.23
N ARG A 56 -12.28 26.51 4.46
CA ARG A 56 -10.90 26.21 4.89
C ARG A 56 -10.85 25.45 6.22
N THR A 57 -11.78 25.72 7.13
CA THR A 57 -11.90 24.99 8.40
C THR A 57 -12.37 23.56 8.16
N ILE A 58 -13.36 23.36 7.29
CA ILE A 58 -13.86 22.04 6.93
C ILE A 58 -12.80 21.21 6.22
N GLU A 59 -12.05 21.78 5.28
CA GLU A 59 -10.94 21.07 4.63
C GLU A 59 -9.83 20.67 5.62
N ARG A 60 -9.52 21.54 6.60
CA ARG A 60 -8.58 21.19 7.67
C ARG A 60 -9.11 20.05 8.54
N ASP A 61 -10.39 20.06 8.88
CA ASP A 61 -11.01 19.00 9.67
C ASP A 61 -11.03 17.68 8.88
N LYS A 62 -11.38 17.70 7.59
CA LYS A 62 -11.30 16.56 6.68
C LYS A 62 -9.89 15.99 6.59
N GLN A 63 -8.87 16.86 6.55
CA GLN A 63 -7.47 16.43 6.55
C GLN A 63 -7.12 15.72 7.87
N ALA A 64 -7.45 16.32 9.02
CA ALA A 64 -7.18 15.72 10.32
C ALA A 64 -7.92 14.38 10.53
N ILE A 65 -9.15 14.25 10.00
CA ILE A 65 -9.91 13.00 10.02
C ILE A 65 -9.21 11.94 9.15
N ARG A 66 -8.77 12.31 7.94
CA ARG A 66 -8.03 11.40 7.05
C ARG A 66 -6.72 10.93 7.67
N GLU A 67 -5.98 11.82 8.31
CA GLU A 67 -4.75 11.49 9.03
C GLU A 67 -5.02 10.57 10.23
N GLY A 68 -6.09 10.84 11.00
CA GLY A 68 -6.48 9.98 12.12
C GLY A 68 -6.96 8.58 11.68
N ASN A 69 -7.56 8.48 10.50
CA ASN A 69 -7.99 7.21 9.90
C ASN A 69 -6.92 6.58 8.99
N ALA A 70 -5.74 7.19 8.89
CA ALA A 70 -4.69 6.70 8.02
C ALA A 70 -4.20 5.35 8.55
N ILE A 71 -4.29 4.33 7.70
CA ILE A 71 -3.71 3.02 7.99
C ILE A 71 -2.20 3.15 7.72
N SER A 72 -1.38 3.08 8.77
CA SER A 72 0.07 3.00 8.61
C SER A 72 0.46 1.61 8.08
N GLN A 73 1.60 1.54 7.39
CA GLN A 73 2.21 0.25 7.05
C GLN A 73 2.65 -0.44 8.34
N ASP A 74 1.78 -1.31 8.85
CA ASP A 74 2.01 -2.13 10.02
C ASP A 74 2.09 -3.60 9.59
N SER A 75 3.21 -4.25 9.91
CA SER A 75 3.43 -5.66 9.62
C SER A 75 2.45 -6.56 10.37
N GLU A 76 2.03 -6.18 11.58
CA GLU A 76 1.08 -6.97 12.36
C GLU A 76 -0.32 -6.91 11.73
N LEU A 77 -0.79 -5.71 11.39
CA LEU A 77 -2.03 -5.53 10.63
C LEU A 77 -2.01 -6.29 9.30
N ALA A 78 -0.88 -6.30 8.59
CA ALA A 78 -0.74 -7.06 7.36
C ALA A 78 -0.95 -8.57 7.58
N ASN A 79 -0.38 -9.13 8.66
CA ASN A 79 -0.54 -10.55 9.02
C ASN A 79 -2.01 -10.88 9.36
N ILE A 80 -2.66 -10.01 10.14
CA ILE A 80 -4.06 -10.17 10.52
C ILE A 80 -4.96 -10.15 9.28
N ILE A 81 -4.73 -9.21 8.36
CA ILE A 81 -5.50 -9.11 7.11
C ILE A 81 -5.25 -10.33 6.23
N ALA A 82 -4.01 -10.81 6.11
CA ALA A 82 -3.69 -12.00 5.34
C ALA A 82 -4.40 -13.25 5.89
N GLY A 83 -4.38 -13.45 7.21
CA GLY A 83 -5.12 -14.54 7.86
C GLY A 83 -6.62 -14.46 7.59
N ARG A 84 -7.22 -13.27 7.75
CA ARG A 84 -8.64 -13.05 7.46
C ARG A 84 -9.00 -13.33 5.99
N LEU A 85 -8.13 -13.00 5.05
CA LEU A 85 -8.35 -13.30 3.63
C LEU A 85 -8.35 -14.81 3.36
N VAL A 86 -7.46 -15.56 4.02
CA VAL A 86 -7.43 -17.02 3.92
C VAL A 86 -8.70 -17.63 4.49
N ASP A 87 -9.14 -17.18 5.66
CA ASP A 87 -10.37 -17.67 6.31
C ASP A 87 -11.60 -17.42 5.43
N GLU A 88 -11.74 -16.20 4.89
CA GLU A 88 -12.89 -15.85 4.05
C GLU A 88 -12.93 -16.67 2.76
N ALA A 89 -11.77 -16.91 2.14
CA ALA A 89 -11.66 -17.77 0.96
C ALA A 89 -12.05 -19.21 1.27
N GLN A 90 -11.60 -19.77 2.40
CA GLN A 90 -11.98 -21.11 2.85
C GLN A 90 -13.49 -21.23 3.09
N ILE A 91 -14.09 -20.25 3.78
CA ILE A 91 -15.54 -20.21 4.03
C ILE A 91 -16.30 -20.15 2.70
N CYS A 92 -15.84 -19.35 1.74
CA CYS A 92 -16.45 -19.27 0.41
C CYS A 92 -16.43 -20.62 -0.31
N ILE A 93 -15.26 -21.28 -0.38
CA ILE A 93 -15.09 -22.60 -0.99
C ILE A 93 -15.99 -23.65 -0.31
N GLN A 94 -16.04 -23.66 1.02
CA GLN A 94 -16.90 -24.58 1.77
C GLN A 94 -18.38 -24.37 1.45
N ARG A 95 -18.83 -23.12 1.34
CA ARG A 95 -20.22 -22.80 0.96
C ARG A 95 -20.53 -23.28 -0.45
N ILE A 96 -19.67 -23.02 -1.43
CA ILE A 96 -19.84 -23.49 -2.81
C ILE A 96 -19.96 -25.02 -2.83
N ARG A 97 -18.98 -25.72 -2.23
CA ARG A 97 -18.98 -27.18 -2.17
C ARG A 97 -20.17 -27.77 -1.44
N LYS A 98 -20.73 -27.07 -0.46
CA LYS A 98 -21.98 -27.48 0.20
C LYS A 98 -23.14 -27.46 -0.79
N PHE A 99 -23.27 -26.40 -1.60
CA PHE A 99 -24.34 -26.31 -2.61
C PHE A 99 -24.17 -27.31 -3.76
N GLU A 100 -22.94 -27.62 -4.17
CA GLU A 100 -22.68 -28.61 -5.23
C GLU A 100 -23.05 -30.05 -4.84
N ARG A 101 -23.01 -30.35 -3.54
CA ARG A 101 -23.43 -31.66 -3.00
C ARG A 101 -24.94 -31.84 -2.98
N ASP A 102 -25.72 -30.79 -3.22
CA ASP A 102 -27.17 -30.93 -3.36
C ASP A 102 -27.51 -31.83 -4.56
N ASN A 103 -28.47 -32.73 -4.37
CA ASN A 103 -28.98 -33.62 -5.41
C ASN A 103 -29.69 -32.83 -6.53
N ASN A 104 -30.23 -31.65 -6.21
CA ASN A 104 -30.91 -30.79 -7.16
C ASN A 104 -29.95 -29.86 -7.94
N CYS A 105 -28.66 -29.88 -7.62
CA CYS A 105 -27.68 -29.01 -8.29
C CYS A 105 -27.40 -29.54 -9.72
N PRO A 106 -27.67 -28.74 -10.77
CA PRO A 106 -27.41 -29.16 -12.15
C PRO A 106 -25.94 -29.50 -12.38
N PRO A 107 -25.59 -30.50 -13.21
CA PRO A 107 -24.20 -30.87 -13.49
C PRO A 107 -23.34 -29.69 -13.96
N ALA A 108 -23.90 -28.79 -14.77
CA ALA A 108 -23.21 -27.58 -15.22
C ALA A 108 -22.81 -26.67 -14.05
N ALA A 109 -23.70 -26.49 -13.06
CA ALA A 109 -23.42 -25.67 -11.88
C ALA A 109 -22.35 -26.29 -10.97
N LYS A 110 -22.25 -27.63 -10.93
CA LYS A 110 -21.16 -28.34 -10.21
C LYS A 110 -19.80 -28.13 -10.88
N ILE A 111 -19.75 -28.12 -12.21
CA ILE A 111 -18.51 -27.83 -12.95
C ILE A 111 -18.10 -26.37 -12.73
N GLU A 112 -19.08 -25.46 -12.78
CA GLU A 112 -18.84 -24.03 -12.57
C GLU A 112 -18.38 -23.71 -11.15
N GLY A 113 -18.99 -24.33 -10.14
CA GLY A 113 -18.60 -24.14 -8.75
C GLY A 113 -17.20 -24.66 -8.45
N GLU A 114 -16.79 -25.82 -8.97
CA GLU A 114 -15.43 -26.35 -8.74
C GLU A 114 -14.40 -25.50 -9.48
N LYS A 115 -14.71 -25.02 -10.69
CA LYS A 115 -13.91 -24.01 -11.39
C LYS A 115 -13.79 -22.73 -10.56
N GLY A 116 -14.88 -22.28 -9.95
CA GLY A 116 -14.91 -21.14 -9.04
C GLY A 116 -14.02 -21.36 -7.81
N CYS A 117 -14.11 -22.53 -7.19
CA CYS A 117 -13.27 -22.91 -6.05
C CYS A 117 -11.79 -22.87 -6.43
N PHE A 118 -11.41 -23.45 -7.57
CA PHE A 118 -10.04 -23.39 -8.07
C PHE A 118 -9.58 -21.95 -8.32
N HIS A 119 -10.42 -21.13 -8.94
CA HIS A 119 -10.10 -19.72 -9.20
C HIS A 119 -9.88 -18.92 -7.90
N ILE A 120 -10.68 -19.15 -6.86
CA ILE A 120 -10.51 -18.53 -5.55
C ILE A 120 -9.17 -18.92 -4.94
N VAL A 121 -8.83 -20.22 -4.96
CA VAL A 121 -7.54 -20.71 -4.43
C VAL A 121 -6.37 -20.10 -5.20
N ASN A 122 -6.43 -20.10 -6.53
CA ASN A 122 -5.36 -19.56 -7.37
C ASN A 122 -5.17 -18.04 -7.14
N SER A 123 -6.25 -17.28 -7.13
CA SER A 123 -6.21 -15.83 -6.89
C SER A 123 -5.71 -15.50 -5.48
N LEU A 124 -6.07 -16.32 -4.48
CA LEU A 124 -5.55 -16.18 -3.12
C LEU A 124 -4.04 -16.44 -3.09
N ALA A 125 -3.58 -17.51 -3.74
CA ALA A 125 -2.15 -17.84 -3.80
C ALA A 125 -1.34 -16.71 -4.45
N GLU A 126 -1.80 -16.15 -5.58
CA GLU A 126 -1.16 -15.02 -6.26
C GLU A 126 -1.10 -13.76 -5.35
N ARG A 127 -2.19 -13.47 -4.63
CA ARG A 127 -2.23 -12.35 -3.67
C ARG A 127 -1.27 -12.56 -2.51
N LEU A 128 -1.25 -13.75 -1.91
CA LEU A 128 -0.32 -14.06 -0.83
C LEU A 128 1.13 -14.03 -1.30
N GLN A 129 1.41 -14.47 -2.53
CA GLN A 129 2.74 -14.35 -3.16
C GLN A 129 3.17 -12.90 -3.35
N SER A 130 2.31 -12.06 -3.93
CA SER A 130 2.58 -10.63 -4.13
C SER A 130 2.72 -9.85 -2.83
N MET A 131 2.04 -10.29 -1.77
CA MET A 131 2.20 -9.76 -0.40
C MET A 131 3.43 -10.34 0.32
N GLY A 132 4.14 -11.32 -0.26
CA GLY A 132 5.36 -11.90 0.29
C GLY A 132 5.16 -13.06 1.29
N TYR A 133 3.94 -13.55 1.46
CA TYR A 133 3.62 -14.68 2.36
C TYR A 133 3.94 -16.05 1.77
N LEU A 134 3.81 -16.19 0.45
CA LEU A 134 4.09 -17.44 -0.26
C LEU A 134 5.28 -17.25 -1.20
N PRO A 135 6.14 -18.28 -1.39
CA PRO A 135 7.21 -18.23 -2.37
C PRO A 135 6.63 -18.19 -3.79
N ILE A 136 7.18 -17.32 -4.63
CA ILE A 136 6.84 -17.22 -6.07
C ILE A 136 7.55 -18.31 -6.89
N ALA A 137 8.69 -18.82 -6.42
CA ALA A 137 9.44 -19.97 -6.94
C ALA A 137 10.51 -20.41 -5.92
N ALA A 138 11.07 -21.62 -6.10
CA ALA A 138 12.12 -22.19 -5.25
C ALA A 138 13.35 -21.26 -5.16
N LYS A 139 13.56 -20.63 -4.01
CA LYS A 139 14.80 -19.91 -3.69
C LYS A 139 15.90 -20.93 -3.40
N LYS A 140 16.49 -21.52 -4.44
CA LYS A 140 17.89 -21.93 -4.41
C LYS A 140 18.65 -21.09 -5.43
N LEU A 141 19.02 -19.89 -5.02
CA LEU A 141 20.19 -19.23 -5.60
C LEU A 141 21.34 -19.54 -4.65
N GLU A 142 21.89 -20.75 -4.74
CA GLU A 142 23.26 -21.03 -4.29
C GLU A 142 24.19 -20.35 -5.31
N ALA A 143 24.20 -19.02 -5.31
CA ALA A 143 25.30 -18.29 -5.92
C ALA A 143 26.34 -18.16 -4.83
N ASP A 144 27.33 -19.06 -4.88
CA ASP A 144 28.60 -18.87 -4.20
C ASP A 144 29.23 -17.62 -4.82
N LEU A 145 28.85 -16.45 -4.31
CA LEU A 145 29.50 -15.18 -4.64
C LEU A 145 30.84 -15.20 -3.92
N THR A 146 31.76 -16.03 -4.40
CA THR A 146 33.19 -15.91 -4.13
C THR A 146 33.68 -14.64 -4.81
N HIS A 147 33.30 -13.50 -4.23
CA HIS A 147 34.03 -12.27 -4.43
C HIS A 147 35.40 -12.48 -3.80
N HIS A 148 36.40 -12.81 -4.63
CA HIS A 148 37.81 -12.71 -4.26
C HIS A 148 38.14 -11.24 -3.94
N MET A 149 37.74 -10.76 -2.75
CA MET A 149 38.05 -9.40 -2.26
C MET A 149 39.39 -9.33 -1.51
N GLU A 150 40.16 -10.44 -1.46
CA GLU A 150 41.45 -10.50 -0.76
C GLU A 150 42.61 -10.95 -1.64
N ASN A 151 42.55 -10.71 -2.96
CA ASN A 151 43.77 -10.72 -3.77
C ASN A 151 44.19 -9.26 -4.01
N THR A 152 44.97 -8.70 -3.09
CA THR A 152 45.87 -7.60 -3.46
C THR A 152 46.81 -8.15 -4.52
N LEU A 153 46.50 -7.90 -5.78
CA LEU A 153 47.35 -8.26 -6.91
C LEU A 153 48.78 -7.78 -6.62
N SER A 154 49.76 -8.64 -6.83
CA SER A 154 51.17 -8.27 -6.76
C SER A 154 51.47 -7.15 -7.76
N LEU A 155 52.46 -6.28 -7.48
CA LEU A 155 52.90 -5.26 -8.42
C LEU A 155 53.21 -5.86 -9.80
N ASP A 156 53.80 -7.05 -9.82
CA ASP A 156 54.13 -7.76 -11.07
C ASP A 156 52.87 -8.17 -11.85
N GLU A 157 51.80 -8.56 -11.15
CA GLU A 157 50.52 -8.92 -11.77
C GLU A 157 49.81 -7.69 -12.32
N ILE A 158 49.87 -6.57 -11.60
CA ILE A 158 49.34 -5.27 -12.04
C ILE A 158 50.09 -4.79 -13.28
N GLU A 159 51.42 -4.91 -13.31
CA GLU A 159 52.23 -4.56 -14.47
C GLU A 159 51.92 -5.46 -15.67
N SER A 160 51.75 -6.76 -15.46
CA SER A 160 51.39 -7.70 -16.53
C SER A 160 50.03 -7.39 -17.15
N GLU A 161 49.03 -7.03 -16.33
CA GLU A 161 47.69 -6.69 -16.80
C GLU A 161 47.66 -5.30 -17.46
N ALA A 162 48.45 -4.34 -16.96
CA ALA A 162 48.64 -3.04 -17.61
C ALA A 162 49.29 -3.19 -19.00
N GLN A 163 50.30 -4.06 -19.13
CA GLN A 163 50.93 -4.38 -20.41
C GLN A 163 49.94 -5.03 -21.39
N ARG A 164 49.11 -5.97 -20.89
CA ARG A 164 48.05 -6.61 -21.68
C ARG A 164 47.05 -5.58 -22.20
N LEU A 165 46.60 -4.66 -21.36
CA LEU A 165 45.66 -3.60 -21.74
C LEU A 165 46.27 -2.60 -22.73
N GLN A 166 47.56 -2.28 -22.62
CA GLN A 166 48.25 -1.47 -23.64
C GLN A 166 48.33 -2.18 -24.98
N ASN A 167 48.62 -3.48 -25.00
CA ASN A 167 48.67 -4.27 -26.22
C ASN A 167 47.30 -4.41 -26.90
N ILE A 168 46.23 -4.48 -26.11
CA ILE A 168 44.85 -4.42 -26.63
C ILE A 168 44.57 -3.04 -27.22
N LYS A 169 44.99 -1.97 -26.56
CA LYS A 169 44.80 -0.60 -27.05
C LYS A 169 45.55 -0.33 -28.37
N THR A 170 46.73 -0.92 -28.56
CA THR A 170 47.52 -0.78 -29.80
C THR A 170 47.03 -1.69 -30.92
N SER A 171 46.42 -2.84 -30.61
CA SER A 171 45.82 -3.75 -31.60
C SER A 171 44.38 -3.40 -32.00
N LEU A 172 43.72 -2.49 -31.28
CA LEU A 172 42.40 -1.99 -31.65
C LEU A 172 42.49 -1.02 -32.84
N PRO A 173 41.77 -1.25 -33.96
CA PRO A 173 41.68 -0.29 -35.06
C PRO A 173 41.07 1.02 -34.57
N VAL A 174 41.59 2.16 -35.03
CA VAL A 174 41.19 3.52 -34.60
C VAL A 174 39.72 3.80 -34.93
N LYS A 175 38.79 3.27 -34.12
CA LYS A 175 37.42 3.72 -34.04
C LYS A 175 37.36 4.78 -32.96
N LYS A 176 37.08 6.02 -33.39
CA LYS A 176 36.91 7.23 -32.57
C LYS A 176 36.21 6.92 -31.25
N THR A 177 36.96 6.73 -30.18
CA THR A 177 36.42 6.69 -28.82
C THR A 177 35.85 8.06 -28.52
N LYS A 178 34.53 8.18 -28.48
CA LYS A 178 33.86 9.38 -27.94
C LYS A 178 34.38 9.58 -26.51
N LYS A 179 35.15 10.65 -26.30
CA LYS A 179 35.44 11.15 -24.95
C LYS A 179 34.10 11.46 -24.29
N VAL A 180 33.62 10.55 -23.45
CA VAL A 180 32.53 10.86 -22.52
C VAL A 180 33.13 11.80 -21.50
N LYS A 181 32.79 13.09 -21.61
CA LYS A 181 33.13 14.07 -20.58
C LYS A 181 32.45 13.63 -19.29
N SER A 182 33.23 13.21 -18.31
CA SER A 182 32.79 13.05 -16.94
C SER A 182 32.24 14.41 -16.47
N LYS A 183 30.92 14.46 -16.20
CA LYS A 183 30.33 15.62 -15.51
C LYS A 183 30.84 15.57 -14.07
N THR A 184 31.69 16.53 -13.73
CA THR A 184 32.05 16.84 -12.35
C THR A 184 30.77 17.23 -11.61
N VAL A 185 30.34 16.38 -10.67
CA VAL A 185 29.27 16.71 -9.73
C VAL A 185 29.83 17.79 -8.79
N LYS A 186 29.44 19.05 -9.00
CA LYS A 186 29.68 20.11 -8.03
C LYS A 186 28.80 19.82 -6.80
N GLN A 187 29.43 19.40 -5.72
CA GLN A 187 28.84 19.48 -4.38
C GLN A 187 28.50 20.94 -4.09
N LYS A 188 27.21 21.27 -3.95
CA LYS A 188 26.79 22.53 -3.34
C LYS A 188 26.84 22.34 -1.82
N GLY A 189 27.91 22.87 -1.22
CA GLY A 189 27.95 23.16 0.22
C GLY A 189 27.71 24.65 0.43
N LYS A 190 26.60 24.97 1.10
CA LYS A 190 26.46 25.92 2.22
C LYS A 190 24.98 26.05 2.55
#